data_AF-A0A7H8ID60-F1
#
_entry.id   AF-A0A7H8ID60-F1
#
_cell.length_a   1.000
_cell.length_b   1.000
_cell.length_c   1.000
_cell.angle_alpha   90.00
_cell.angle_beta   90.00
_cell.angle_gamma   90.00
#
_symmetry.space_group_name_H-M   'P 1'
#
loop_
_entity.id
_entity.type
_entity.pdbx_description
1 polymer ?
#
loop_
_entity_poly.entity_id
_entity_poly.type
_entity_poly.pdbx_seq_one_letter_code
_entity_poly.pdbx_strand_id
1 'polypeptide(L)'
;MKADATPARSRSRAQQLPGTTTATGSVSRRGAACHSGRVYDLTGPRAISVGEAAGMIARVTGRTIRHVGIDPVAFVERQVDAGVAPDVARLLTELLVAIGNGSGAALSDGVERALGRPPRTFEAFVTHTAAAGRWN
;
A
#
# COMPACT_ATOMS: atom_id res chain seq x y z
N MET A 1 -13.05 -34.98 49.13
CA MET A 1 -12.03 -35.52 48.21
C MET A 1 -12.36 -35.04 46.80
N LYS A 2 -11.54 -34.11 46.26
CA LYS A 2 -11.55 -33.52 44.90
C LYS A 2 -12.81 -32.74 44.47
N ALA A 3 -12.77 -31.70 43.64
CA ALA A 3 -11.80 -30.69 43.23
C ALA A 3 -12.57 -29.68 42.36
N ASP A 4 -12.18 -28.42 42.48
CA ASP A 4 -12.33 -27.24 41.60
C ASP A 4 -12.65 -27.48 40.10
N ALA A 5 -13.49 -26.60 39.50
CA ALA A 5 -13.15 -25.83 38.29
C ALA A 5 -14.36 -25.06 37.72
N THR A 6 -14.28 -23.72 37.79
CA THR A 6 -15.04 -22.75 36.99
C THR A 6 -14.78 -22.91 35.49
N PRO A 7 -15.78 -22.84 34.59
CA PRO A 7 -15.50 -22.69 33.17
C PRO A 7 -15.24 -21.23 32.81
N ALA A 8 -14.00 -20.95 32.41
CA ALA A 8 -13.56 -19.71 31.80
C ALA A 8 -13.91 -19.66 30.29
N ARG A 9 -14.34 -18.46 29.85
CA ARG A 9 -14.23 -17.85 28.50
C ARG A 9 -14.19 -18.74 27.26
N SER A 10 -15.13 -18.50 26.35
CA SER A 10 -14.77 -18.26 24.94
C SER A 10 -15.58 -17.09 24.37
N ARG A 11 -15.03 -15.88 24.46
CA ARG A 11 -15.48 -14.78 23.60
C ARG A 11 -14.73 -14.93 22.29
N SER A 12 -15.51 -15.04 21.22
CA SER A 12 -15.12 -15.15 19.82
C SER A 12 -13.91 -14.27 19.51
N ARG A 13 -12.81 -14.93 19.18
CA ARG A 13 -11.59 -14.33 18.63
C ARG A 13 -11.94 -13.86 17.22
N ALA A 14 -12.28 -12.59 17.10
CA ALA A 14 -12.28 -11.90 15.81
C ALA A 14 -10.91 -12.14 15.16
N GLN A 15 -10.91 -12.79 14.00
CA GLN A 15 -9.75 -12.87 13.12
C GLN A 15 -9.50 -11.45 12.59
N GLN A 16 -8.70 -10.69 13.33
CA GLN A 16 -7.98 -9.54 12.78
C GLN A 16 -6.88 -10.09 11.88
N LEU A 17 -6.99 -9.83 10.58
CA LEU A 17 -5.89 -9.91 9.63
C LEU A 17 -5.01 -8.67 9.83
N PRO A 18 -3.75 -8.77 10.32
CA PRO A 18 -2.85 -7.63 10.32
C PRO A 18 -2.23 -7.48 8.93
N GLY A 19 -2.85 -6.65 8.09
CA GLY A 19 -2.23 -6.11 6.88
C GLY A 19 -1.34 -4.92 7.21
N THR A 20 -0.34 -5.08 8.08
CA THR A 20 0.65 -4.02 8.32
C THR A 20 1.83 -4.20 7.37
N THR A 21 1.81 -3.47 6.25
CA THR A 21 2.99 -3.26 5.41
C THR A 21 4.08 -2.61 6.26
N THR A 22 5.02 -3.41 6.73
CA THR A 22 6.19 -2.94 7.49
C THR A 22 7.21 -2.43 6.48
N ALA A 23 7.24 -1.12 6.24
CA ALA A 23 8.31 -0.50 5.47
C ALA A 23 9.50 -0.19 6.40
N THR A 24 10.50 -1.09 6.43
CA THR A 24 11.77 -0.83 7.13
C THR A 24 12.61 0.14 6.30
N GLY A 25 12.55 1.44 6.61
CA GLY A 25 13.47 2.46 6.12
C GLY A 25 14.46 2.87 7.22
N SER A 26 15.75 2.97 6.91
CA SER A 26 16.77 3.42 7.86
C SER A 26 16.58 4.90 8.20
N VAL A 27 16.19 5.20 9.44
CA VAL A 27 16.06 6.55 10.00
C VAL A 27 17.40 7.09 10.44
N SER A 28 17.74 8.29 9.97
CA SER A 28 18.90 9.05 10.46
C SER A 28 18.70 9.45 11.92
N ARG A 29 19.56 8.89 12.77
CA ARG A 29 19.83 9.08 14.20
C ARG A 29 19.21 10.32 14.89
N ARG A 30 17.92 10.25 15.22
CA ARG A 30 17.40 10.56 16.57
C ARG A 30 16.98 9.23 17.18
N GLY A 31 17.54 8.91 18.35
CA GLY A 31 17.78 7.53 18.81
C GLY A 31 16.60 6.57 18.67
N ALA A 32 16.88 5.34 18.26
CA ALA A 32 15.91 4.25 18.05
C ALA A 32 14.89 4.05 19.21
N ALA A 33 15.22 4.50 20.42
CA ALA A 33 14.31 4.52 21.55
C ALA A 33 13.04 5.38 21.36
N CYS A 34 13.09 6.48 20.57
CA CYS A 34 11.95 7.39 20.42
C CYS A 34 10.81 6.88 19.51
N HIS A 35 11.06 5.77 18.78
CA HIS A 35 10.06 5.12 17.93
C HIS A 35 9.56 3.78 18.48
N SER A 36 10.12 3.30 19.60
CA SER A 36 9.73 2.01 20.18
C SER A 36 8.23 1.98 20.51
N GLY A 37 7.54 0.93 20.04
CA GLY A 37 6.11 0.73 20.26
C GLY A 37 5.19 1.69 19.47
N ARG A 38 5.73 2.51 18.55
CA ARG A 38 4.93 3.44 17.75
C ARG A 38 4.60 2.85 16.39
N VAL A 39 3.35 3.01 15.98
CA VAL A 39 2.86 2.71 14.63
C VAL A 39 2.62 4.05 13.92
N TYR A 40 3.11 4.15 12.69
CA TYR A 40 2.94 5.31 11.83
C TYR A 40 2.39 4.84 10.49
N ASP A 41 1.25 5.38 10.11
CA ASP A 41 0.79 5.29 8.72
C ASP A 41 1.61 6.29 7.90
N LEU A 42 2.14 5.83 6.77
CA LEU A 42 3.07 6.63 5.97
C LEU A 42 2.46 6.91 4.60
N THR A 43 2.09 8.16 4.37
CA THR A 43 1.52 8.61 3.08
C THR A 43 2.33 9.75 2.48
N GLY A 44 2.10 9.99 1.18
CA GLY A 44 2.55 11.22 0.52
C GLY A 44 1.77 12.44 1.00
N PRO A 45 2.15 13.65 0.53
CA PRO A 45 1.46 14.90 0.89
C PRO A 45 0.06 15.03 0.25
N ARG A 46 -0.28 14.17 -0.71
CA ARG A 46 -1.59 14.11 -1.35
C ARG A 46 -1.85 12.72 -1.91
N ALA A 47 -3.13 12.35 -2.03
CA ALA A 47 -3.54 11.16 -2.75
C ALA A 47 -3.46 11.45 -4.26
N ILE A 48 -3.09 10.43 -5.03
CA ILE A 48 -3.01 10.50 -6.49
C ILE A 48 -3.67 9.26 -7.07
N SER A 49 -4.36 9.42 -8.18
CA SER A 49 -4.91 8.31 -8.97
C SER A 49 -3.82 7.60 -9.78
N VAL A 50 -4.10 6.36 -10.18
CA VAL A 50 -3.21 5.61 -11.09
C VAL A 50 -3.04 6.33 -12.43
N GLY A 51 -4.10 7.00 -12.91
CA GLY A 51 -4.05 7.82 -14.12
C GLY A 51 -3.12 9.03 -13.98
N GLU A 52 -3.18 9.75 -12.87
CA GLU A 52 -2.26 10.85 -12.59
C GLU A 52 -0.81 10.38 -12.49
N ALA A 53 -0.57 9.26 -11.80
CA ALA A 53 0.76 8.67 -11.68
C ALA A 53 1.33 8.29 -13.06
N ALA A 54 0.53 7.61 -13.89
CA ALA A 54 0.91 7.25 -15.25
C ALA A 54 1.20 8.51 -16.10
N GLY A 55 0.38 9.56 -15.98
CA GLY A 55 0.59 10.83 -16.68
C GLY A 55 1.87 11.55 -16.25
N MET A 56 2.23 11.51 -14.96
CA MET A 56 3.50 12.05 -14.47
C MET A 56 4.70 11.31 -15.05
N ILE A 57 4.66 9.97 -15.05
CA ILE A 57 5.73 9.14 -15.63
C ILE A 57 5.84 9.40 -17.13
N ALA A 58 4.71 9.45 -17.85
CA ALA A 58 4.68 9.76 -19.28
C ALA A 58 5.41 11.07 -19.61
N ARG A 59 5.07 12.15 -18.87
CA ARG A 59 5.69 13.47 -19.08
C ARG A 59 7.20 13.47 -18.85
N VAL A 60 7.65 12.86 -17.76
CA VAL A 60 9.08 12.88 -17.39
C VAL A 60 9.91 11.98 -18.30
N THR A 61 9.36 10.85 -18.74
CA THR A 61 10.06 9.90 -19.62
C THR A 61 9.95 10.24 -21.11
N GLY A 62 9.05 11.16 -21.50
CA GLY A 62 8.75 11.46 -22.90
C GLY A 62 8.01 10.33 -23.63
N ARG A 63 7.46 9.35 -22.89
CA ARG A 63 6.79 8.17 -23.45
C ARG A 63 5.28 8.35 -23.44
N THR A 64 4.60 7.79 -24.44
CA THR A 64 3.13 7.71 -24.43
C THR A 64 2.68 6.57 -23.50
N ILE A 65 2.26 6.92 -22.29
CA ILE A 65 1.71 5.98 -21.30
C ILE A 65 0.26 6.38 -21.02
N ARG A 66 -0.66 5.43 -21.10
CA ARG A 66 -2.08 5.64 -20.81
C ARG A 66 -2.56 4.62 -19.79
N HIS A 67 -3.24 5.11 -18.75
CA HIS A 67 -4.00 4.25 -17.87
C HIS A 67 -5.31 3.87 -18.55
N VAL A 68 -5.55 2.57 -18.73
CA VAL A 68 -6.76 2.03 -19.35
C VAL A 68 -7.48 1.20 -18.30
N GLY A 69 -8.72 1.59 -17.99
CA GLY A 69 -9.59 0.79 -17.15
C GLY A 69 -9.91 -0.52 -17.86
N ILE A 70 -9.77 -1.63 -17.13
CA ILE A 70 -10.11 -2.96 -17.61
C ILE A 70 -11.35 -3.42 -16.83
N ASP A 71 -12.29 -4.06 -17.53
CA ASP A 71 -13.42 -4.70 -16.89
C ASP A 71 -12.94 -5.78 -15.88
N PRO A 72 -13.39 -5.75 -14.62
CA PRO A 72 -12.92 -6.66 -13.59
C PRO A 72 -13.12 -8.14 -13.93
N VAL A 73 -14.23 -8.50 -14.58
CA VAL A 73 -14.52 -9.91 -14.95
C VAL A 73 -13.52 -10.35 -16.02
N ALA A 74 -13.33 -9.53 -17.06
CA ALA A 74 -12.34 -9.79 -18.10
C ALA A 74 -10.89 -9.80 -17.58
N PHE A 75 -10.60 -9.13 -16.46
CA PHE A 75 -9.29 -9.21 -15.80
C PHE A 75 -9.11 -10.55 -15.07
N VAL A 76 -10.12 -11.02 -14.34
CA VAL A 76 -10.11 -12.34 -13.69
C VAL A 76 -9.92 -13.45 -14.71
N GLU A 77 -10.69 -13.44 -15.81
CA GLU A 77 -10.61 -14.45 -16.86
C GLU A 77 -9.19 -14.55 -17.44
N ARG A 78 -8.59 -13.41 -17.79
CA ARG A 78 -7.21 -13.38 -18.31
C ARG A 78 -6.17 -13.91 -17.33
N GLN A 79 -6.34 -13.64 -16.03
CA GLN A 79 -5.44 -14.17 -15.01
C GLN A 79 -5.57 -15.68 -14.87
N VAL A 80 -6.80 -16.21 -14.94
CA VAL A 80 -7.06 -17.65 -14.91
C VAL A 80 -6.48 -18.33 -16.15
N ASP A 81 -6.65 -17.76 -17.33
CA ASP A 81 -6.05 -18.26 -18.57
C ASP A 81 -4.51 -18.24 -18.52
N ALA A 82 -3.92 -17.31 -17.77
CA ALA A 82 -2.49 -17.24 -17.49
C ALA A 82 -2.02 -18.21 -16.38
N GLY A 83 -2.90 -19.06 -15.85
CA GLY A 83 -2.58 -20.09 -14.85
C GLY A 83 -2.71 -19.64 -13.39
N VAL A 84 -3.28 -18.47 -13.11
CA VAL A 84 -3.57 -18.02 -11.74
C VAL A 84 -4.80 -18.76 -11.21
N ALA A 85 -4.74 -19.24 -9.97
CA ALA A 85 -5.89 -19.89 -9.34
C ALA A 85 -7.11 -18.94 -9.29
N PRO A 86 -8.34 -19.40 -9.59
CA PRO A 86 -9.51 -18.51 -9.71
C PRO A 86 -9.84 -17.69 -8.47
N ASP A 87 -9.62 -18.24 -7.28
CA ASP A 87 -9.78 -17.55 -6.00
C ASP A 87 -8.76 -16.42 -5.82
N VAL A 88 -7.49 -16.67 -6.16
CA VAL A 88 -6.43 -15.65 -6.13
C VAL A 88 -6.70 -14.56 -7.17
N ALA A 89 -7.13 -14.92 -8.37
CA ALA A 89 -7.46 -13.96 -9.42
C ALA A 89 -8.58 -13.01 -8.99
N ARG A 90 -9.65 -13.53 -8.38
CA ARG A 90 -10.76 -12.72 -7.84
C ARG A 90 -10.28 -11.81 -6.71
N LEU A 91 -9.56 -12.34 -5.73
CA LEU A 91 -9.03 -11.57 -4.60
C LEU A 91 -8.17 -10.39 -5.07
N LEU A 92 -7.24 -10.62 -5.99
CA LEU A 92 -6.38 -9.57 -6.53
C LEU A 92 -7.19 -8.52 -7.30
N THR A 93 -8.18 -8.96 -8.07
CA THR A 93 -9.05 -8.05 -8.83
C THR A 93 -9.86 -7.16 -7.90
N GLU A 94 -10.48 -7.73 -6.87
CA GLU A 94 -11.25 -6.99 -5.86
C GLU A 94 -10.39 -5.95 -5.14
N LEU A 95 -9.15 -6.32 -4.77
CA LEU A 95 -8.18 -5.40 -4.18
C LEU A 95 -7.87 -4.22 -5.11
N LEU A 96 -7.60 -4.48 -6.39
CA LEU A 96 -7.29 -3.45 -7.37
C LEU A 96 -8.48 -2.52 -7.65
N VAL A 97 -9.70 -3.07 -7.70
CA VAL A 97 -10.94 -2.29 -7.82
C VAL A 97 -11.12 -1.40 -6.58
N ALA A 98 -10.90 -1.93 -5.38
CA ALA A 98 -11.00 -1.15 -4.15
C ALA A 98 -9.99 0.01 -4.13
N ILE A 99 -8.73 -0.23 -4.51
CA ILE A 99 -7.69 0.80 -4.63
C ILE A 99 -8.09 1.84 -5.69
N GLY A 100 -8.58 1.39 -6.85
CA GLY A 100 -9.07 2.27 -7.91
C GLY A 100 -10.23 3.17 -7.46
N ASN A 101 -11.06 2.67 -6.54
CA ASN A 101 -12.17 3.42 -5.92
C ASN A 101 -11.73 4.28 -4.71
N GLY A 102 -10.43 4.41 -4.44
CA GLY A 102 -9.89 5.28 -3.39
C GLY A 102 -9.66 4.60 -2.05
N SER A 103 -9.77 3.27 -1.96
CA SER A 103 -9.32 2.55 -0.76
C SER A 103 -7.83 2.83 -0.52
N GLY A 104 -7.51 3.26 0.69
CA GLY A 104 -6.15 3.70 1.06
C GLY A 104 -5.78 5.14 0.68
N ALA A 105 -6.74 5.95 0.20
CA ALA A 105 -6.48 7.36 -0.13
C ALA A 105 -6.43 8.30 1.10
N ALA A 106 -6.73 7.79 2.30
CA ALA A 106 -6.64 8.56 3.53
C ALA A 106 -5.19 9.01 3.78
N LEU A 107 -5.01 10.31 4.02
CA LEU A 107 -3.70 10.89 4.30
C LEU A 107 -3.37 10.79 5.80
N SER A 108 -2.08 10.80 6.08
CA SER A 108 -1.50 10.66 7.41
C SER A 108 -0.27 11.55 7.57
N ASP A 109 0.10 11.84 8.81
CA ASP A 109 1.25 12.67 9.19
C ASP A 109 2.45 11.83 9.68
N GLY A 110 2.43 10.51 9.45
CA GLY A 110 3.40 9.60 10.04
C GLY A 110 4.82 9.83 9.51
N VAL A 111 4.98 10.36 8.31
CA VAL A 111 6.31 10.71 7.77
C VAL A 111 6.93 11.86 8.55
N GLU A 112 6.16 12.90 8.84
CA GLU A 112 6.57 14.04 9.66
C GLU A 112 6.89 13.59 11.08
N ARG A 113 6.04 12.75 11.67
CA ARG A 113 6.23 12.25 13.04
C ARG A 113 7.42 11.29 13.16
N ALA A 114 7.73 10.52 12.12
CA ALA A 114 8.84 9.58 12.11
C ALA A 114 10.17 10.27 11.75
N LEU A 115 10.18 11.15 10.75
CA LEU A 115 11.40 11.69 10.15
C LEU A 115 11.67 13.15 10.53
N GLY A 116 10.67 13.87 11.03
CA GLY A 116 10.77 15.31 11.31
C GLY A 116 10.90 16.18 10.06
N ARG A 117 10.43 15.68 8.90
CA ARG A 117 10.41 16.40 7.61
C ARG A 117 9.14 16.02 6.85
N PRO A 118 8.65 16.88 5.93
CA PRO A 118 7.49 16.55 5.11
C PRO A 118 7.76 15.34 4.19
N PRO A 119 6.71 14.59 3.81
CA PRO A 119 6.81 13.52 2.84
C PRO A 119 7.22 14.06 1.47
N ARG A 120 7.90 13.21 0.71
CA ARG A 120 8.28 13.52 -0.67
C ARG A 120 7.03 13.42 -1.57
N THR A 121 6.89 14.35 -2.51
CA THR A 121 5.84 14.27 -3.54
C THR A 121 6.14 13.16 -4.55
N PHE A 122 5.10 12.64 -5.20
CA PHE A 122 5.28 11.63 -6.24
C PHE A 122 6.02 12.21 -7.46
N GLU A 123 5.78 13.48 -7.79
CA GLU A 123 6.47 14.20 -8.85
C GLU A 123 7.98 14.23 -8.62
N ALA A 124 8.43 14.54 -7.39
CA ALA A 124 9.85 14.53 -7.06
C ALA A 124 10.45 13.12 -7.15
N PHE A 125 9.69 12.09 -6.78
CA PHE A 125 10.10 10.69 -6.95
C PHE A 125 10.26 10.31 -8.43
N VAL A 126 9.28 10.64 -9.27
CA VAL A 126 9.31 10.34 -10.71
C VAL A 126 10.49 11.03 -11.39
N THR A 127 10.69 12.32 -11.14
CA THR A 127 11.82 13.10 -11.70
C THR A 127 13.16 12.49 -11.31
N HIS A 128 13.34 12.15 -10.02
CA HIS A 128 14.56 11.53 -9.54
C HIS A 128 14.80 10.14 -10.17
N THR A 129 13.76 9.33 -10.27
CA THR A 129 13.85 7.96 -10.81
C THR A 129 14.18 7.94 -12.30
N ALA A 130 13.56 8.83 -13.07
CA ALA A 130 13.84 8.98 -14.49
C ALA A 130 15.28 9.48 -14.74
N ALA A 131 15.74 10.47 -13.98
CA ALA A 131 17.12 10.96 -14.07
C ALA A 131 18.15 9.87 -13.75
N ALA A 132 17.80 8.91 -12.89
CA ALA A 132 18.64 7.75 -12.57
C ALA A 132 18.60 6.63 -13.65
N GLY A 133 17.93 6.84 -14.78
CA GLY A 133 17.90 5.91 -15.92
C GLY A 133 17.12 4.61 -15.66
N ARG A 134 16.27 4.55 -14.62
CA ARG A 134 15.55 3.32 -14.24
C ARG A 134 14.37 2.97 -15.15
N TRP A 135 13.96 3.90 -16.01
CA TRP A 135 12.83 3.76 -16.94
C TRP A 135 13.19 4.04 -18.40
N ASN A 136 14.48 3.98 -18.70
CA ASN A 136 15.00 4.03 -20.07
C ASN A 136 14.70 2.71 -20.79
#